data_AF-A0A8H7EUW7-F1
#
_entry.id   AF-A0A8H7EUW7-F1
#
_cell.length_a   1.000
_cell.length_b   1.000
_cell.length_c   1.000
_cell.angle_alpha   90.00
_cell.angle_beta   90.00
_cell.angle_gamma   90.00
#
_symmetry.space_group_name_H-M   'P 1'
#
loop_
_entity.id
_entity.type
_entity.pdbx_description
1 polymer ?
#
loop_
_entity_poly.entity_id
_entity_poly.type
_entity_poly.pdbx_seq_one_letter_code
_entity_poly.pdbx_strand_id
1 'polypeptide(L)'
;MIARELPRKTVAVDLDQTLAHTLDALVAWHNDTYHTNYTVADFHTYDFSQVWGGTREEACAKVRQFYDSDYFDQITPIHDFALEALKMLKKRRFNLVIITSRQQFIAEATKKFVDRHYPGLFESIYFCNLNLSDAEQLEYISKPKSLICQEINVDVLIDDTLEHALDCASLGIQVLLYDRKGQYWWNHTTTNSGTTRPTLTSTSKQLYSSSSSSSFKGALPANVKRVRSWKDIIASFPKPSSPLRTCYYPHDFMESESEEDFDDGSTYVDHSNPYGYETIEIDELTEDEDDDCMKKYTDDPSWKDQSVVWV
;
A
#
# COMPACT_ATOMS: atom_id res chain seq x y z
N MET A 1 10.74 -8.33 -36.14
CA MET A 1 10.49 -7.07 -35.40
C MET A 1 10.58 -7.40 -33.93
N ILE A 2 11.56 -6.87 -33.20
CA ILE A 2 11.60 -7.00 -31.74
C ILE A 2 10.50 -6.07 -31.23
N ALA A 3 9.42 -6.63 -30.67
CA ALA A 3 8.40 -5.84 -30.03
C ALA A 3 9.07 -5.06 -28.89
N ARG A 4 9.12 -3.72 -29.01
CA ARG A 4 9.53 -2.88 -27.88
C ARG A 4 8.47 -3.06 -26.80
N GLU A 5 8.82 -3.73 -25.70
CA GLU A 5 7.98 -3.75 -24.51
C GLU A 5 7.77 -2.29 -24.07
N LEU A 6 6.50 -1.88 -23.93
CA LEU A 6 6.17 -0.58 -23.36
C LEU A 6 6.76 -0.52 -21.93
N PRO A 7 7.27 0.66 -21.49
CA PRO A 7 7.79 0.81 -20.15
C PRO A 7 6.71 0.46 -19.11
N ARG A 8 7.10 -0.28 -18.07
CA ARG A 8 6.19 -0.66 -16.99
C ARG A 8 5.79 0.59 -16.22
N LYS A 9 4.50 0.73 -15.93
CA LYS A 9 4.02 1.80 -15.07
C LYS A 9 4.49 1.59 -13.63
N THR A 10 4.88 2.67 -12.96
CA THR A 10 5.34 2.68 -11.57
C THR A 10 4.23 3.11 -10.63
N VAL A 11 3.95 2.28 -9.63
CA VAL A 11 3.05 2.58 -8.51
C VAL A 11 3.90 2.79 -7.27
N ALA A 12 3.90 4.01 -6.74
CA ALA A 12 4.45 4.32 -5.44
C ALA A 12 3.40 4.09 -4.35
N VAL A 13 3.81 3.49 -3.25
CA VAL A 13 2.93 3.19 -2.11
C VAL A 13 3.56 3.78 -0.86
N ASP A 14 2.78 4.55 -0.11
CA ASP A 14 3.18 4.97 1.23
C ASP A 14 3.18 3.77 2.20
N LEU A 15 3.92 3.89 3.30
CA LEU A 15 4.08 2.82 4.27
C LEU A 15 3.13 2.99 5.46
N ASP A 16 3.22 4.12 6.17
CA ASP A 16 2.56 4.33 7.44
C ASP A 16 1.07 4.59 7.21
N GLN A 17 0.18 3.88 7.91
CA GLN A 17 -1.28 3.91 7.70
C GLN A 17 -1.79 3.46 6.31
N THR A 18 -0.89 3.11 5.37
CA THR A 18 -1.22 2.56 4.05
C THR A 18 -0.90 1.06 3.94
N LEU A 19 0.27 0.65 4.44
CA LEU A 19 0.72 -0.74 4.56
C LEU A 19 0.97 -1.17 6.01
N ALA A 20 1.17 -0.23 6.93
CA ALA A 20 1.55 -0.52 8.32
C ALA A 20 0.63 0.19 9.31
N HIS A 21 0.27 -0.48 10.41
CA HIS A 21 -0.46 0.08 11.55
C HIS A 21 0.45 0.84 12.50
N THR A 22 1.23 1.78 11.96
CA THR A 22 2.25 2.52 12.72
C THR A 22 1.64 3.42 13.78
N LEU A 23 0.53 4.10 13.46
CA LEU A 23 -0.11 4.99 14.42
C LEU A 23 -0.72 4.18 15.58
N ASP A 24 -1.31 3.02 15.31
CA ASP A 24 -1.83 2.13 16.34
C ASP A 24 -0.73 1.74 17.35
N ALA A 25 0.45 1.36 16.86
CA ALA A 25 1.60 1.02 17.70
C ALA A 25 2.16 2.24 18.46
N LEU A 26 2.25 3.40 17.81
CA LEU A 26 2.70 4.65 18.42
C LEU A 26 1.76 5.10 19.55
N VAL A 27 0.44 5.00 19.35
CA VAL A 27 -0.56 5.33 20.37
C VAL A 27 -0.41 4.40 21.58
N ALA A 28 -0.28 3.10 21.33
CA ALA A 28 -0.10 2.12 22.40
C ALA A 28 1.16 2.41 23.23
N TRP A 29 2.30 2.63 22.56
CA TRP A 29 3.55 3.02 23.20
C TRP A 29 3.42 4.31 24.02
N HIS A 30 2.79 5.35 23.45
CA HIS A 30 2.67 6.64 24.12
C HIS A 30 1.75 6.55 25.35
N ASN A 31 0.67 5.77 25.28
CA ASN A 31 -0.22 5.52 26.40
C ASN A 31 0.49 4.81 27.56
N ASP A 32 1.27 3.77 27.25
CA ASP A 32 2.04 3.02 28.24
C ASP A 32 3.14 3.88 28.88
N THR A 33 3.93 4.58 28.05
CA THR A 33 5.10 5.36 28.47
C THR A 33 4.74 6.61 29.26
N TYR A 34 3.69 7.33 28.84
CA TYR A 34 3.30 8.62 29.44
C TYR A 34 2.02 8.55 30.25
N HIS A 35 1.48 7.35 30.49
CA HIS A 35 0.23 7.11 31.22
C HIS A 35 -0.93 7.95 30.68
N THR A 36 -1.06 7.95 29.35
CA THR A 36 -2.15 8.63 28.63
C THR A 36 -3.19 7.62 28.15
N ASN A 37 -4.29 8.11 27.58
CA ASN A 37 -5.40 7.25 27.10
C ASN A 37 -5.91 7.72 25.73
N TYR A 38 -4.98 7.99 24.81
CA TYR A 38 -5.30 8.35 23.44
C TYR A 38 -5.76 7.13 22.65
N THR A 39 -6.53 7.39 21.62
CA THR A 39 -6.95 6.46 20.57
C THR A 39 -6.51 7.00 19.22
N VAL A 40 -6.50 6.16 18.18
CA VAL A 40 -6.22 6.62 16.81
C VAL A 40 -7.15 7.76 16.38
N ALA A 41 -8.39 7.80 16.88
CA ALA A 41 -9.37 8.84 16.55
C ALA A 41 -9.01 10.23 17.10
N ASP A 42 -8.14 10.31 18.12
CA ASP A 42 -7.69 11.60 18.68
C ASP A 42 -6.68 12.31 17.76
N PHE A 43 -6.05 11.55 16.85
CA PHE A 43 -5.07 12.05 15.90
C PHE A 43 -5.79 12.55 14.64
N HIS A 44 -6.06 13.85 14.62
CA HIS A 44 -6.66 14.54 13.48
C HIS A 44 -5.63 15.19 12.55
N THR A 45 -4.36 15.14 12.93
CA THR A 45 -3.21 15.70 12.20
C THR A 45 -1.95 14.87 12.46
N TYR A 46 -1.02 14.89 11.49
CA TYR A 46 0.33 14.36 11.65
C TYR A 46 1.25 15.31 12.45
N ASP A 47 0.80 16.52 12.78
CA ASP A 47 1.48 17.36 13.77
C ASP A 47 1.12 16.91 15.19
N PHE A 48 1.84 15.91 15.68
CA PHE A 48 1.57 15.31 16.98
C PHE A 48 1.73 16.27 18.16
N SER A 49 2.40 17.42 17.99
CA SER A 49 2.45 18.45 19.04
C SER A 49 1.07 19.05 19.33
N GLN A 50 0.15 19.06 18.35
CA GLN A 50 -1.23 19.51 18.54
C GLN A 50 -2.09 18.49 19.32
N VAL A 51 -1.70 17.21 19.30
CA VAL A 51 -2.42 16.13 19.99
C VAL A 51 -1.83 15.93 21.39
N TRP A 52 -0.51 15.80 21.50
CA TRP A 52 0.18 15.55 22.76
C TRP A 52 0.43 16.81 23.59
N GLY A 53 0.27 17.99 23.00
CA GLY A 53 0.76 19.25 23.55
C GLY A 53 2.28 19.40 23.41
N GLY A 54 2.81 20.51 23.93
CA GLY A 54 4.25 20.79 23.89
C GLY A 54 4.71 21.41 22.58
N THR A 55 6.01 21.31 22.30
CA THR A 55 6.62 21.81 21.05
C THR A 55 6.75 20.70 20.00
N ARG A 56 7.04 21.10 18.75
CA ARG A 56 7.29 20.14 17.68
C ARG A 56 8.57 19.35 17.89
N GLU A 57 9.57 19.94 18.52
CA GLU A 57 10.82 19.28 18.91
C GLU A 57 10.57 18.19 19.95
N GLU A 58 9.70 18.46 20.94
CA GLU A 58 9.28 17.46 21.93
C GLU A 58 8.52 16.31 21.27
N ALA A 59 7.58 16.62 20.36
CA ALA A 59 6.86 15.60 19.59
C ALA A 59 7.81 14.76 18.73
N CYS A 60 8.76 15.38 18.04
CA CYS A 60 9.80 14.67 17.29
C CYS A 60 10.63 13.75 18.21
N ALA A 61 11.06 14.24 19.37
CA ALA A 61 11.82 13.45 20.33
C ALA A 61 11.04 12.22 20.82
N LYS A 62 9.73 12.36 21.09
CA LYS A 62 8.86 11.23 21.41
C LYS A 62 8.81 10.21 20.27
N VAL A 63 8.69 10.66 19.02
CA VAL A 63 8.72 9.75 17.87
C VAL A 63 10.06 9.01 17.76
N ARG A 64 11.20 9.62 18.10
CA ARG A 64 12.50 8.92 18.14
C ARG A 64 12.52 7.87 19.24
N GLN A 65 12.03 8.18 20.43
CA GLN A 65 11.90 7.21 21.52
C GLN A 65 10.99 6.03 21.15
N PHE A 66 9.92 6.28 20.38
CA PHE A 66 9.09 5.22 19.84
C PHE A 66 9.87 4.31 18.90
N TYR A 67 10.70 4.85 18.00
CA TYR A 67 11.51 4.03 17.09
C TYR A 67 12.47 3.10 17.82
N ASP A 68 12.97 3.52 18.98
CA ASP A 68 13.87 2.72 19.83
C ASP A 68 13.12 1.72 20.74
N SER A 69 11.79 1.67 20.66
CA SER A 69 10.96 0.83 21.52
C SER A 69 10.53 -0.48 20.84
N ASP A 70 10.25 -1.51 21.66
CA ASP A 70 9.72 -2.79 21.17
C ASP A 70 8.37 -2.64 20.43
N TYR A 71 7.62 -1.57 20.68
CA TYR A 71 6.36 -1.30 19.99
C TYR A 71 6.58 -1.02 18.50
N PHE A 72 7.70 -0.41 18.12
CA PHE A 72 8.03 -0.16 16.72
C PHE A 72 8.31 -1.47 15.96
N ASP A 73 9.03 -2.40 16.61
CA ASP A 73 9.28 -3.74 16.07
C ASP A 73 8.02 -4.62 15.95
N GLN A 74 6.99 -4.29 16.72
CA GLN A 74 5.70 -4.98 16.77
C GLN A 74 4.63 -4.36 15.87
N ILE A 75 4.97 -3.35 15.06
CA ILE A 75 4.04 -2.79 14.06
C ILE A 75 3.51 -3.94 13.20
N THR A 76 2.18 -4.00 13.05
CA THR A 76 1.50 -5.01 12.24
C THR A 76 1.20 -4.46 10.84
N PRO A 77 1.21 -5.29 9.79
CA PRO A 77 0.82 -4.84 8.46
C PRO A 77 -0.70 -4.71 8.34
N ILE A 78 -1.13 -3.90 7.37
CA ILE A 78 -2.55 -3.82 7.00
C ILE A 78 -2.92 -5.10 6.26
N HIS A 79 -3.74 -5.92 6.90
CA HIS A 79 -4.20 -7.21 6.39
C HIS A 79 -5.48 -7.13 5.53
N ASP A 80 -6.07 -5.93 5.38
CA ASP A 80 -7.32 -5.71 4.66
C ASP A 80 -7.11 -5.72 3.13
N PHE A 81 -6.67 -6.86 2.57
CA PHE A 81 -6.44 -7.11 1.14
C PHE A 81 -5.21 -6.42 0.52
N ALA A 82 -4.31 -5.84 1.32
CA ALA A 82 -3.14 -5.11 0.83
C ALA A 82 -2.14 -6.02 0.10
N LEU A 83 -1.77 -7.14 0.71
CA LEU A 83 -0.79 -8.06 0.16
C LEU A 83 -1.28 -8.68 -1.16
N GLU A 84 -2.54 -9.09 -1.19
CA GLU A 84 -3.21 -9.64 -2.37
C GLU A 84 -3.26 -8.62 -3.50
N ALA A 85 -3.65 -7.38 -3.19
CA ALA A 85 -3.68 -6.29 -4.16
C ALA A 85 -2.29 -6.04 -4.77
N LEU A 86 -1.25 -5.92 -3.94
CA LEU A 86 0.12 -5.71 -4.43
C LEU A 86 0.60 -6.89 -5.29
N LYS A 87 0.33 -8.14 -4.90
CA LYS A 87 0.61 -9.33 -5.72
C LYS A 87 -0.12 -9.27 -7.07
N MET A 88 -1.38 -8.82 -7.10
CA MET A 88 -2.14 -8.64 -8.34
C MET A 88 -1.53 -7.56 -9.23
N LEU A 89 -1.09 -6.43 -8.67
CA LEU A 89 -0.41 -5.37 -9.42
C LEU A 89 0.92 -5.87 -10.00
N LYS A 90 1.72 -6.60 -9.20
CA LYS A 90 2.97 -7.21 -9.67
C LYS A 90 2.73 -8.19 -10.83
N LYS A 91 1.71 -9.06 -10.71
CA LYS A 91 1.28 -9.97 -11.79
C LYS A 91 0.84 -9.23 -13.05
N ARG A 92 0.24 -8.05 -12.91
CA ARG A 92 -0.13 -7.15 -14.02
C ARG A 92 1.05 -6.31 -14.54
N ARG A 93 2.29 -6.64 -14.15
CA ARG A 93 3.54 -6.03 -14.64
C ARG A 93 3.71 -4.57 -14.24
N PHE A 94 3.06 -4.12 -13.16
CA PHE A 94 3.40 -2.83 -12.55
C PHE A 94 4.74 -2.93 -11.80
N ASN A 95 5.52 -1.85 -11.88
CA ASN A 95 6.66 -1.63 -11.01
C ASN A 95 6.14 -1.08 -9.67
N LEU A 96 6.59 -1.64 -8.55
CA LEU A 96 6.14 -1.24 -7.21
C LEU A 96 7.32 -0.70 -6.41
N VAL A 97 7.15 0.48 -5.82
CA VAL A 97 8.14 1.10 -4.95
C VAL A 97 7.46 1.64 -3.69
N ILE A 98 8.19 1.72 -2.59
CA ILE A 98 7.73 2.43 -1.39
C ILE A 98 8.33 3.82 -1.40
N ILE A 99 7.52 4.84 -1.14
CA ILE A 99 8.01 6.18 -0.80
C ILE A 99 7.42 6.50 0.56
N THR A 100 8.23 6.63 1.60
CA THR A 100 7.80 6.82 3.00
C THR A 100 8.30 8.15 3.56
N SER A 101 7.51 8.76 4.45
CA SER A 101 7.88 9.98 5.17
C SER A 101 8.96 9.76 6.24
N ARG A 102 9.23 8.49 6.59
CA ARG A 102 10.23 8.08 7.56
C ARG A 102 11.61 8.65 7.25
N GLN A 103 12.42 8.74 8.31
CA GLN A 103 13.81 9.12 8.24
C GLN A 103 14.68 7.91 7.89
N GLN A 104 15.76 8.16 7.17
CA GLN A 104 16.64 7.12 6.66
C GLN A 104 17.44 6.42 7.76
N PHE A 105 17.67 7.05 8.90
CA PHE A 105 18.35 6.41 10.03
C PHE A 105 17.57 5.21 10.61
N ILE A 106 16.27 5.05 10.30
CA ILE A 106 15.47 3.84 10.64
C ILE A 106 15.25 2.92 9.43
N ALA A 107 16.09 3.01 8.39
CA ALA A 107 15.92 2.24 7.15
C ALA A 107 16.01 0.73 7.37
N GLU A 108 16.90 0.26 8.25
CA GLU A 108 17.08 -1.17 8.50
C GLU A 108 15.83 -1.82 9.09
N ALA A 109 15.27 -1.23 10.16
CA ALA A 109 14.04 -1.71 10.78
C ALA A 109 12.85 -1.62 9.81
N THR A 110 12.77 -0.55 9.02
CA THR A 110 11.76 -0.38 7.98
C THR A 110 11.86 -1.48 6.90
N LYS A 111 13.07 -1.79 6.44
CA LYS A 111 13.32 -2.86 5.47
C LYS A 111 12.94 -4.22 6.04
N LYS A 112 13.30 -4.50 7.30
CA LYS A 112 12.95 -5.75 7.99
C LYS A 112 11.44 -5.96 8.06
N PHE A 113 10.66 -4.90 8.33
CA PHE A 113 9.20 -4.95 8.28
C PHE A 113 8.69 -5.29 6.87
N VAL A 114 9.18 -4.58 5.85
CA VAL A 114 8.76 -4.78 4.45
C VAL A 114 9.10 -6.19 3.96
N ASP A 115 10.33 -6.66 4.21
CA ASP A 115 10.77 -8.00 3.80
C ASP A 115 9.95 -9.10 4.47
N ARG A 116 9.55 -8.91 5.73
CA ARG A 116 8.72 -9.86 6.48
C ARG A 116 7.29 -9.93 5.95
N HIS A 117 6.67 -8.79 5.67
CA HIS A 117 5.22 -8.73 5.41
C HIS A 117 4.85 -8.59 3.93
N TYR A 118 5.78 -8.10 3.10
CA TYR A 118 5.59 -7.85 1.66
C TYR A 118 6.76 -8.39 0.82
N PRO A 119 7.17 -9.67 1.01
CA PRO A 119 8.39 -10.22 0.43
C PRO A 119 8.39 -10.18 -1.10
N GLY A 120 9.46 -9.63 -1.68
CA GLY A 120 9.72 -9.63 -3.13
C GLY A 120 8.75 -8.78 -3.97
N LEU A 121 7.95 -7.90 -3.35
CA LEU A 121 6.98 -7.08 -4.08
C LEU A 121 7.58 -5.76 -4.58
N PHE A 122 8.34 -5.09 -3.72
CA PHE A 122 8.88 -3.75 -3.98
C PHE A 122 10.32 -3.83 -4.50
N GLU A 123 10.63 -3.02 -5.52
CA GLU A 123 11.99 -2.92 -6.06
C GLU A 123 12.90 -2.06 -5.17
N SER A 124 12.34 -1.02 -4.55
CA SER A 124 13.08 -0.11 -3.69
C SER A 124 12.20 0.63 -2.69
N ILE A 125 12.85 1.15 -1.64
CA ILE A 125 12.27 2.04 -0.62
C ILE A 125 12.98 3.39 -0.70
N TYR A 126 12.22 4.46 -0.85
CA TYR A 126 12.69 5.85 -0.83
C TYR A 126 12.24 6.54 0.46
N PHE A 127 13.18 7.16 1.16
CA PHE A 127 12.95 7.88 2.41
C PHE A 127 12.90 9.38 2.13
N CYS A 128 11.79 10.00 2.51
CA CYS A 128 11.62 11.45 2.37
C CYS A 128 12.34 12.24 3.46
N ASN A 129 12.72 11.61 4.57
CA ASN A 129 13.34 12.28 5.71
C ASN A 129 12.50 13.50 6.16
N LEU A 130 11.19 13.33 6.36
CA LEU A 130 10.36 14.43 6.86
C LEU A 130 10.57 14.61 8.36
N ASN A 131 10.27 15.80 8.89
CA ASN A 131 10.37 16.10 10.33
C ASN A 131 11.76 15.82 10.94
N LEU A 132 12.84 16.11 10.22
CA LEU A 132 14.20 16.08 10.78
C LEU A 132 14.40 17.23 11.77
N SER A 133 15.07 16.94 12.88
CA SER A 133 15.65 17.95 13.77
C SER A 133 16.78 18.73 13.08
N ASP A 134 17.15 19.89 13.62
CA ASP A 134 18.25 20.70 13.08
C ASP A 134 19.58 19.93 13.01
N ALA A 135 19.83 19.05 13.98
CA ALA A 135 21.02 18.20 13.98
C ALA A 135 20.96 17.13 12.88
N GLU A 136 19.81 16.47 12.71
CA GLU A 136 19.63 15.45 11.67
C GLU A 136 19.68 16.06 10.25
N GLN A 137 19.30 17.33 10.07
CA GLN A 137 19.41 18.05 8.80
C GLN A 137 20.86 18.28 8.33
N LEU A 138 21.85 18.11 9.21
CA LEU A 138 23.27 18.15 8.82
C LEU A 138 23.71 16.90 8.08
N GLU A 139 23.00 15.78 8.26
CA GLU A 139 23.35 14.47 7.69
C GLU A 139 22.35 14.03 6.63
N TYR A 140 21.06 14.35 6.81
CA TYR A 140 19.97 13.91 5.94
C TYR A 140 19.28 15.08 5.25
N ILE A 141 18.92 14.88 3.99
CA ILE A 141 18.17 15.87 3.21
C ILE A 141 16.70 15.50 3.22
N SER A 142 15.86 16.43 3.67
CA SER A 142 14.41 16.31 3.58
C SER A 142 13.94 16.53 2.15
N LYS A 143 13.17 15.58 1.63
CA LYS A 143 12.63 15.62 0.28
C LYS A 143 11.17 15.19 0.23
N PRO A 144 10.26 16.06 -0.20
CA PRO A 144 8.85 15.74 -0.30
C PRO A 144 8.57 14.65 -1.35
N LYS A 145 7.50 13.88 -1.12
CA LYS A 145 7.12 12.73 -1.96
C LYS A 145 6.95 13.10 -3.42
N SER A 146 6.40 14.28 -3.73
CA SER A 146 6.11 14.68 -5.12
C SER A 146 7.39 14.86 -5.94
N LEU A 147 8.49 15.35 -5.36
CA LEU A 147 9.79 15.39 -6.05
C LEU A 147 10.35 13.99 -6.29
N ILE A 148 10.31 13.12 -5.29
CA ILE A 148 10.76 11.73 -5.46
C ILE A 148 9.92 11.07 -6.56
N CYS A 149 8.60 11.26 -6.53
CA CYS A 149 7.69 10.75 -7.56
C CYS A 149 8.06 11.26 -8.96
N GLN A 150 8.38 12.54 -9.11
CA GLN A 150 8.79 13.13 -10.38
C GLN A 150 10.11 12.54 -10.87
N GLU A 151 11.11 12.42 -10.00
CA GLU A 151 12.44 11.91 -10.36
C GLU A 151 12.44 10.46 -10.83
N ILE A 152 11.62 9.62 -10.21
CA ILE A 152 11.52 8.20 -10.57
C ILE A 152 10.36 7.90 -11.52
N ASN A 153 9.70 8.93 -12.05
CA ASN A 153 8.58 8.84 -13.00
C ASN A 153 7.43 7.95 -12.49
N VAL A 154 6.92 8.25 -11.29
CA VAL A 154 5.73 7.59 -10.72
C VAL A 154 4.49 7.92 -11.53
N ASP A 155 3.76 6.88 -11.96
CA ASP A 155 2.46 7.04 -12.63
C ASP A 155 1.32 7.22 -11.62
N VAL A 156 1.35 6.44 -10.53
CA VAL A 156 0.30 6.41 -9.51
C VAL A 156 0.93 6.41 -8.11
N LEU A 157 0.49 7.32 -7.24
CA LEU A 157 0.77 7.31 -5.81
C LEU A 157 -0.44 6.76 -5.03
N ILE A 158 -0.20 5.87 -4.07
CA ILE A 158 -1.17 5.45 -3.06
C ILE A 158 -0.66 5.99 -1.72
N ASP A 159 -1.38 6.93 -1.12
CA ASP A 159 -0.97 7.64 0.09
C ASP A 159 -2.21 8.03 0.90
N ASP A 160 -2.10 8.08 2.22
CA ASP A 160 -3.19 8.39 3.14
C ASP A 160 -3.22 9.87 3.57
N THR A 161 -2.24 10.67 3.15
CA THR A 161 -2.11 12.07 3.56
C THR A 161 -2.64 12.99 2.47
N LEU A 162 -3.61 13.85 2.82
CA LEU A 162 -4.23 14.77 1.87
C LEU A 162 -3.21 15.75 1.29
N GLU A 163 -2.31 16.28 2.10
CA GLU A 163 -1.28 17.23 1.69
C GLU A 163 -0.33 16.61 0.66
N HIS A 164 0.13 15.36 0.88
CA HIS A 164 0.96 14.65 -0.10
C HIS A 164 0.21 14.41 -1.41
N ALA A 165 -1.07 14.03 -1.31
CA ALA A 165 -1.90 13.78 -2.48
C ALA A 165 -2.09 15.04 -3.33
N LEU A 166 -2.39 16.18 -2.70
CA LEU A 166 -2.55 17.45 -3.39
C LEU A 166 -1.22 17.92 -4.01
N ASP A 167 -0.10 17.76 -3.30
CA ASP A 167 1.22 18.15 -3.81
C ASP A 167 1.62 17.32 -5.03
N CYS A 168 1.49 15.99 -4.96
CA CYS A 168 1.78 15.11 -6.10
C CYS A 168 0.82 15.35 -7.27
N ALA A 169 -0.47 15.57 -6.98
CA ALA A 169 -1.45 15.86 -8.01
C ALA A 169 -1.18 17.17 -8.76
N SER A 170 -0.58 18.16 -8.10
CA SER A 170 -0.18 19.42 -8.74
C SER A 170 0.90 19.22 -9.82
N LEU A 171 1.66 18.13 -9.74
CA LEU A 171 2.65 17.71 -10.75
C LEU A 171 2.07 16.75 -11.80
N GLY A 172 0.75 16.53 -11.81
CA GLY A 172 0.07 15.67 -12.78
C GLY A 172 0.13 14.17 -12.45
N ILE A 173 0.67 13.79 -11.29
CA ILE A 173 0.70 12.39 -10.82
C ILE A 173 -0.73 11.95 -10.47
N GLN A 174 -1.11 10.73 -10.81
CA GLN A 174 -2.39 10.17 -10.37
C GLN A 174 -2.28 9.74 -8.92
N VAL A 175 -3.24 10.11 -8.08
CA VAL A 175 -3.22 9.76 -6.66
C VAL A 175 -4.47 9.00 -6.27
N LEU A 176 -4.26 7.85 -5.63
CA LEU A 176 -5.28 7.12 -4.90
C LEU A 176 -5.14 7.48 -3.42
N LEU A 177 -5.91 8.46 -2.98
CA LEU A 177 -5.91 8.94 -1.60
C LEU A 177 -6.60 7.91 -0.71
N TYR A 178 -5.81 7.15 0.04
CA TYR A 178 -6.25 5.98 0.80
C TYR A 178 -6.80 6.38 2.17
N ASP A 179 -8.10 6.19 2.35
CA ASP A 179 -8.88 6.54 3.52
C ASP A 179 -9.45 5.27 4.14
N ARG A 180 -8.61 4.50 4.85
CA ARG A 180 -8.97 3.15 5.28
C ARG A 180 -10.29 3.16 6.04
N LYS A 181 -11.31 2.50 5.48
CA LYS A 181 -12.67 2.43 6.04
C LYS A 181 -13.34 3.80 6.29
N GLY A 182 -12.82 4.89 5.74
CA GLY A 182 -13.35 6.24 5.99
C GLY A 182 -12.96 6.84 7.34
N GLN A 183 -11.89 6.35 7.97
CA GLN A 183 -11.58 6.66 9.37
C GLN A 183 -10.45 7.69 9.56
N TYR A 184 -9.76 8.10 8.50
CA TYR A 184 -8.58 8.96 8.62
C TYR A 184 -8.94 10.44 8.55
N TRP A 185 -8.98 11.10 9.70
CA TRP A 185 -9.38 12.51 9.81
C TRP A 185 -8.49 13.47 8.99
N TRP A 186 -7.17 13.26 9.03
CA TRP A 186 -6.19 14.03 8.26
C TRP A 186 -6.36 13.87 6.74
N ASN A 187 -7.05 12.82 6.29
CA ASN A 187 -7.34 12.58 4.88
C ASN A 187 -8.39 13.58 4.35
N HIS A 188 -9.23 14.16 5.21
CA HIS A 188 -10.40 14.97 4.83
C HIS A 188 -10.23 16.47 4.97
N THR A 189 -9.29 16.93 5.79
CA THR A 189 -9.15 18.34 6.14
C THR A 189 -7.71 18.76 5.89
N THR A 190 -7.50 19.81 5.10
CA THR A 190 -6.17 20.42 5.04
C THR A 190 -5.90 21.12 6.35
N THR A 191 -4.77 20.84 6.99
CA THR A 191 -4.35 21.68 8.12
C THR A 191 -4.09 23.09 7.60
N ASN A 192 -4.69 24.11 8.23
CA ASN A 192 -4.22 25.50 8.12
C ASN A 192 -2.88 25.65 8.86
N SER A 193 -1.98 24.70 8.68
CA SER A 193 -0.62 24.85 9.16
C SER A 193 -0.02 25.91 8.25
N GLY A 194 0.27 27.09 8.82
CA GLY A 194 1.30 27.98 8.30
C GLY A 194 2.67 27.31 8.39
N THR A 195 2.78 26.05 7.95
CA THR A 195 4.02 25.32 7.84
C THR A 195 4.85 26.09 6.84
N THR A 196 5.90 26.72 7.36
CA THR A 196 7.12 26.96 6.60
C THR A 196 7.33 25.74 5.72
N ARG A 197 7.24 25.97 4.40
CA ARG A 197 7.57 24.99 3.36
C ARG A 197 8.80 24.21 3.85
N PRO A 198 8.87 22.88 3.68
CA PRO A 198 10.07 22.13 4.02
C PRO A 198 11.29 22.90 3.53
N THR A 199 12.38 22.90 4.29
CA THR A 199 13.61 23.63 3.93
C THR A 199 14.19 23.03 2.66
N LEU A 200 13.59 23.40 1.53
CA LEU A 200 13.97 22.99 0.20
C LEU A 200 15.31 23.67 -0.06
N THR A 201 16.25 22.92 -0.62
CA THR A 201 17.48 23.50 -1.16
C THR A 201 17.11 24.61 -2.17
N SER A 202 18.01 25.57 -2.39
CA SER A 202 17.77 26.68 -3.34
C SER A 202 17.32 26.17 -4.72
N THR A 203 17.90 25.07 -5.18
CA THR A 203 17.55 24.37 -6.42
C THR A 203 16.13 23.79 -6.37
N SER A 204 15.75 23.14 -5.27
CA SER A 204 14.41 22.60 -5.09
C SER A 204 13.35 23.70 -4.97
N LYS A 205 13.66 24.85 -4.36
CA LYS A 205 12.76 26.03 -4.30
C LYS A 205 12.41 26.58 -5.68
N GLN A 206 13.35 26.54 -6.62
CA GLN A 206 13.15 27.07 -7.97
C GLN A 206 12.15 26.20 -8.76
N LEU A 207 12.22 24.88 -8.58
CA LEU A 207 11.28 23.90 -9.17
C LEU A 207 9.90 23.89 -8.46
N TYR A 208 9.87 24.14 -7.15
CA TYR A 208 8.64 24.12 -6.33
C TYR A 208 7.84 25.42 -6.28
N SER A 209 8.32 26.49 -6.92
CA SER A 209 7.75 27.83 -6.76
C SER A 209 6.32 28.01 -7.30
N SER A 210 5.74 26.99 -7.92
CA SER A 210 4.39 27.02 -8.52
C SER A 210 3.25 26.55 -7.60
N SER A 211 3.54 25.92 -6.45
CA SER A 211 2.50 25.37 -5.58
C SER A 211 2.07 26.38 -4.51
N SER A 212 0.97 27.07 -4.80
CA SER A 212 0.26 27.95 -3.87
C SER A 212 -0.35 27.13 -2.74
N SER A 213 0.05 27.41 -1.49
CA SER A 213 -0.60 26.91 -0.28
C SER A 213 -1.98 27.56 -0.13
N SER A 214 -3.00 26.98 -0.77
CA SER A 214 -4.39 27.33 -0.51
C SER A 214 -5.02 26.24 0.36
N SER A 215 -5.59 26.64 1.50
CA SER A 215 -6.50 25.79 2.28
C SER A 215 -7.57 25.22 1.34
N PHE A 216 -7.61 23.90 1.18
CA PHE A 216 -8.50 23.27 0.21
C PHE A 216 -9.90 23.11 0.81
N LYS A 217 -10.81 24.02 0.44
CA LYS A 217 -12.26 23.91 0.72
C LYS A 217 -13.04 23.49 -0.54
N GLY A 218 -12.43 22.68 -1.40
CA GLY A 218 -12.95 22.33 -2.73
C GLY A 218 -13.18 20.83 -2.94
N ALA A 219 -13.72 20.48 -4.10
CA ALA A 219 -13.76 19.10 -4.59
C ALA A 219 -12.36 18.68 -5.05
N LEU A 220 -11.92 17.46 -4.67
CA LEU A 220 -10.59 16.90 -5.01
C LEU A 220 -10.21 17.12 -6.48
N PRO A 221 -8.91 17.36 -6.80
CA PRO A 221 -8.46 17.44 -8.19
C PRO A 221 -8.87 16.20 -8.99
N ALA A 222 -9.07 16.35 -10.30
CA ALA A 222 -9.57 15.26 -11.15
C ALA A 222 -8.66 14.01 -11.16
N ASN A 223 -7.36 14.21 -10.90
CA ASN A 223 -6.35 13.16 -10.76
C ASN A 223 -6.14 12.65 -9.32
N VAL A 224 -7.01 13.05 -8.37
CA VAL A 224 -7.03 12.50 -7.02
C VAL A 224 -8.35 11.77 -6.80
N LYS A 225 -8.26 10.47 -6.56
CA LYS A 225 -9.41 9.63 -6.24
C LYS A 225 -9.28 9.10 -4.82
N ARG A 226 -10.23 9.45 -3.95
CA ARG A 226 -10.33 8.86 -2.62
C ARG A 226 -10.83 7.43 -2.70
N VAL A 227 -10.18 6.52 -1.98
CA VAL A 227 -10.47 5.08 -1.94
C VAL A 227 -10.46 4.59 -0.51
N ARG A 228 -11.33 3.64 -0.14
CA ARG A 228 -11.51 3.23 1.27
C ARG A 228 -10.96 1.85 1.61
N SER A 229 -10.56 1.10 0.60
CA SER A 229 -10.04 -0.26 0.73
C SER A 229 -9.05 -0.58 -0.37
N TRP A 230 -8.22 -1.61 -0.15
CA TRP A 230 -7.34 -2.15 -1.19
C TRP A 230 -8.12 -2.77 -2.36
N LYS A 231 -9.39 -3.16 -2.16
CA LYS A 231 -10.28 -3.56 -3.25
C LYS A 231 -10.62 -2.39 -4.17
N ASP A 232 -10.89 -1.20 -3.61
CA ASP A 232 -11.13 0.03 -4.38
C ASP A 232 -9.88 0.49 -5.13
N ILE A 233 -8.70 0.32 -4.51
CA ILE A 233 -7.40 0.55 -5.16
C ILE A 233 -7.32 -0.33 -6.40
N ILE A 234 -7.48 -1.65 -6.28
CA ILE A 234 -7.39 -2.57 -7.43
C ILE A 234 -8.45 -2.30 -8.49
N ALA A 235 -9.66 -1.90 -8.11
CA ALA A 235 -10.72 -1.52 -9.03
C ALA A 235 -10.37 -0.26 -9.84
N SER A 236 -9.42 0.56 -9.38
CA SER A 236 -8.94 1.76 -10.08
C SER A 236 -7.89 1.46 -11.15
N PHE A 237 -7.36 0.23 -11.19
CA PHE A 237 -6.43 -0.21 -12.24
C PHE A 237 -7.18 -0.94 -13.36
N PRO A 238 -6.77 -0.77 -14.63
CA PRO A 238 -7.40 -1.46 -15.75
C PRO A 238 -7.36 -2.98 -15.54
N LYS A 239 -8.48 -3.64 -15.86
CA LYS A 239 -8.54 -5.10 -15.86
C LYS A 239 -7.63 -5.62 -16.98
N PRO A 240 -6.91 -6.73 -16.77
CA PRO A 240 -6.20 -7.37 -17.86
C PRO A 240 -7.20 -7.69 -18.98
N SER A 241 -6.83 -7.38 -20.22
CA SER A 241 -7.63 -7.75 -21.38
C SER A 241 -7.82 -9.26 -21.40
N SER A 242 -9.07 -9.72 -21.45
CA SER A 242 -9.36 -11.15 -21.56
C SER A 242 -8.64 -11.74 -22.76
N PRO A 243 -7.90 -12.85 -22.63
CA PRO A 243 -7.33 -13.55 -23.78
C PRO A 243 -8.43 -14.05 -24.72
N LEU A 244 -9.66 -14.18 -24.23
CA LEU A 244 -10.84 -14.55 -25.02
C LEU A 244 -11.54 -13.34 -25.66
N ARG A 245 -11.08 -12.09 -25.46
CA ARG A 245 -11.74 -10.92 -26.09
C ARG A 245 -11.70 -10.98 -27.62
N THR A 246 -10.74 -11.74 -28.16
CA THR A 246 -10.57 -11.97 -29.61
C THR A 246 -11.03 -13.36 -30.04
N CYS A 247 -11.64 -14.16 -29.15
CA CYS A 247 -12.21 -15.43 -29.55
C CYS A 247 -13.47 -15.18 -30.37
N TYR A 248 -13.40 -15.53 -31.65
CA TYR A 248 -14.54 -15.65 -32.53
C TYR A 248 -15.22 -16.99 -32.25
N TYR A 249 -16.49 -16.96 -31.85
CA TYR A 249 -17.31 -18.16 -31.79
C TYR A 249 -18.03 -18.31 -33.13
N PRO A 250 -17.81 -19.39 -33.89
CA PRO A 250 -18.60 -19.70 -35.07
C PRO A 250 -20.07 -19.80 -34.70
N HIS A 251 -20.96 -19.31 -35.56
CA HIS A 251 -22.41 -19.24 -35.31
C HIS A 251 -23.10 -20.61 -35.15
N ASP A 252 -22.39 -21.71 -35.35
CA ASP A 252 -22.94 -23.07 -35.50
C ASP A 252 -23.10 -23.84 -34.18
N PHE A 253 -22.87 -23.21 -33.02
CA PHE A 253 -23.05 -23.85 -31.70
C PHE A 253 -24.32 -23.41 -30.94
N MET A 254 -25.21 -22.64 -31.57
CA MET A 254 -26.59 -22.49 -31.07
C MET A 254 -27.48 -23.52 -31.78
N GLU A 255 -27.26 -24.80 -31.46
CA GLU A 255 -28.36 -25.75 -31.62
C GLU A 255 -29.45 -25.36 -30.61
N SER A 256 -30.64 -25.23 -31.15
CA SER A 256 -31.88 -24.82 -30.51
C SER A 256 -32.15 -25.59 -29.22
N GLU A 257 -32.05 -24.93 -28.07
CA GLU A 257 -32.96 -25.26 -26.98
C GLU A 257 -34.33 -24.72 -27.35
N SER A 258 -35.12 -25.58 -28.01
CA SER A 258 -36.56 -25.40 -28.11
C SER A 258 -37.14 -25.40 -26.71
N GLU A 259 -37.94 -24.38 -26.42
CA GLU A 259 -38.86 -24.33 -25.28
C GLU A 259 -39.69 -25.62 -25.27
N GLU A 260 -39.41 -26.53 -24.35
CA GLU A 260 -40.33 -27.61 -23.99
C GLU A 260 -41.05 -27.21 -22.70
N ASP A 261 -42.33 -26.87 -22.86
CA ASP A 261 -43.31 -26.69 -21.82
C ASP A 261 -43.33 -27.91 -20.89
N PHE A 262 -43.01 -27.69 -19.61
CA PHE A 262 -43.27 -28.66 -18.55
C PHE A 262 -44.78 -28.70 -18.27
N ASP A 263 -45.46 -29.70 -18.83
CA ASP A 263 -46.81 -30.12 -18.42
C ASP A 263 -46.79 -31.57 -17.91
N ASP A 264 -47.65 -31.78 -16.91
CA ASP A 264 -47.82 -32.90 -15.98
C ASP A 264 -48.10 -34.26 -16.65
N GLY A 265 -47.59 -35.35 -16.06
CA GLY A 265 -47.96 -36.68 -16.53
C GLY A 265 -47.12 -37.84 -15.99
N SER A 266 -47.48 -38.32 -14.81
CA SER A 266 -47.08 -39.61 -14.21
C SER A 266 -46.95 -40.79 -15.19
N THR A 267 -45.93 -41.64 -15.03
CA THR A 267 -46.02 -43.04 -14.54
C THR A 267 -44.74 -43.85 -14.80
N TYR A 268 -44.44 -44.71 -13.82
CA TYR A 268 -43.42 -45.76 -13.76
C TYR A 268 -43.23 -46.58 -15.06
N VAL A 269 -41.99 -47.04 -15.35
CA VAL A 269 -41.56 -48.44 -15.22
C VAL A 269 -40.03 -48.56 -15.45
N ASP A 270 -39.41 -49.30 -14.52
CA ASP A 270 -38.04 -49.83 -14.48
C ASP A 270 -37.70 -50.73 -15.68
N HIS A 271 -36.48 -50.64 -16.24
CA HIS A 271 -35.63 -51.82 -16.48
C HIS A 271 -34.23 -51.45 -17.03
N SER A 272 -33.24 -51.97 -16.29
CA SER A 272 -31.95 -52.53 -16.74
C SER A 272 -30.95 -51.63 -17.46
N ASN A 273 -29.97 -51.20 -16.68
CA ASN A 273 -28.60 -50.90 -17.08
C ASN A 273 -27.93 -52.15 -17.68
N PRO A 274 -27.26 -52.03 -18.84
CA PRO A 274 -25.94 -52.63 -18.93
C PRO A 274 -25.01 -51.73 -19.75
N TYR A 275 -24.06 -51.04 -19.12
CA TYR A 275 -22.63 -51.01 -19.50
C TYR A 275 -21.90 -50.16 -18.46
N GLY A 276 -20.98 -50.82 -17.75
CA GLY A 276 -20.24 -50.25 -16.63
C GLY A 276 -19.05 -49.39 -17.06
N TYR A 277 -18.74 -48.41 -16.22
CA TYR A 277 -17.42 -47.81 -16.10
C TYR A 277 -17.13 -47.60 -14.61
N GLU A 278 -15.91 -47.96 -14.23
CA GLU A 278 -15.39 -48.07 -12.86
C GLU A 278 -15.39 -46.73 -12.11
N THR A 279 -15.83 -46.79 -10.86
CA THR A 279 -15.68 -45.71 -9.87
C THR A 279 -14.35 -45.95 -9.15
N ILE A 280 -13.43 -44.99 -9.20
CA ILE A 280 -12.22 -45.00 -8.37
C ILE A 280 -12.59 -44.35 -7.05
N GLU A 281 -12.66 -45.16 -6.00
CA GLU A 281 -12.67 -44.74 -4.60
C GLU A 281 -11.31 -44.15 -4.24
N ILE A 282 -11.30 -42.99 -3.57
CA ILE A 282 -10.11 -42.52 -2.86
C ILE A 282 -10.47 -42.57 -1.37
N ASP A 283 -9.80 -43.50 -0.69
CA ASP A 283 -9.92 -43.76 0.73
C ASP A 283 -9.53 -42.54 1.59
N GLU A 284 -10.35 -42.31 2.61
CA GLU A 284 -10.00 -41.56 3.80
C GLU A 284 -8.86 -42.28 4.56
N LEU A 285 -7.77 -41.57 4.85
CA LEU A 285 -6.78 -42.00 5.84
C LEU A 285 -6.43 -40.83 6.77
N THR A 286 -7.05 -40.92 7.94
CA THR A 286 -6.56 -40.69 9.31
C THR A 286 -5.37 -39.75 9.58
N GLU A 287 -5.60 -38.89 10.56
CA GLU A 287 -4.64 -38.20 11.43
C GLU A 287 -3.57 -39.15 11.95
N ASP A 288 -2.30 -38.74 11.89
CA ASP A 288 -1.35 -38.87 13.00
C ASP A 288 -0.11 -37.98 12.77
N GLU A 289 0.36 -37.50 13.92
CA GLU A 289 1.51 -36.69 14.32
C GLU A 289 2.76 -36.68 13.40
N ASP A 290 3.34 -35.49 13.19
CA ASP A 290 4.79 -35.32 13.12
C ASP A 290 5.19 -33.89 13.54
N ASP A 291 5.68 -33.82 14.78
CA ASP A 291 6.46 -32.73 15.34
C ASP A 291 7.91 -32.83 14.83
N ASP A 292 8.61 -31.69 14.85
CA ASP A 292 10.07 -31.56 14.65
C ASP A 292 10.63 -31.52 13.20
N CYS A 293 10.65 -30.32 12.61
CA CYS A 293 11.76 -29.91 11.75
C CYS A 293 12.08 -28.42 11.93
N MET A 294 12.59 -28.09 13.12
CA MET A 294 13.35 -26.86 13.37
C MET A 294 14.84 -27.15 13.13
N LYS A 295 15.42 -26.38 12.19
CA LYS A 295 16.85 -25.98 12.03
C LYS A 295 17.49 -26.41 10.70
N LYS A 296 17.70 -25.41 9.83
CA LYS A 296 19.03 -24.83 9.47
C LYS A 296 18.90 -24.09 8.14
N TYR A 297 18.62 -22.79 8.19
CA TYR A 297 19.07 -21.88 7.13
C TYR A 297 20.45 -21.39 7.52
N THR A 298 21.46 -21.99 6.91
CA THR A 298 22.85 -21.55 6.95
C THR A 298 23.04 -20.37 6.00
N ASP A 299 23.83 -19.41 6.47
CA ASP A 299 24.25 -18.18 5.79
C ASP A 299 24.66 -18.39 4.32
N ASP A 300 23.98 -17.68 3.41
CA ASP A 300 24.47 -17.41 2.05
C ASP A 300 24.67 -15.89 1.90
N PRO A 301 25.92 -15.38 1.84
CA PRO A 301 26.22 -13.96 1.81
C PRO A 301 26.26 -13.38 0.37
N SER A 302 25.43 -13.87 -0.55
CA SER A 302 25.48 -13.48 -1.97
C SER A 302 24.47 -12.39 -2.42
N TRP A 303 23.88 -11.61 -1.51
CA TRP A 303 23.00 -10.49 -1.88
C TRP A 303 23.28 -9.25 -1.02
N LYS A 304 24.44 -8.63 -1.25
CA LYS A 304 24.71 -7.28 -0.74
C LYS A 304 24.05 -6.23 -1.65
N ASP A 305 23.03 -5.59 -1.08
CA ASP A 305 22.88 -4.14 -1.05
C ASP A 305 22.55 -3.40 -2.37
N GLN A 306 21.26 -3.41 -2.77
CA GLN A 306 20.70 -2.47 -3.76
C GLN A 306 19.26 -2.00 -3.48
N SER A 307 18.62 -2.41 -2.38
CA SER A 307 17.17 -2.16 -2.18
C SER A 307 16.82 -0.82 -1.51
N VAL A 308 17.82 -0.08 -1.02
CA VAL A 308 17.64 1.25 -0.43
C VAL A 308 18.34 2.26 -1.33
N VAL A 309 17.56 3.21 -1.87
CA VAL A 309 18.11 4.26 -2.73
C VAL A 309 18.31 5.51 -1.89
N TRP A 310 19.56 5.95 -1.83
CA TRP A 310 19.98 7.20 -1.19
C TRP A 310 19.52 8.37 -2.08
N VAL A 311 18.78 9.32 -1.50
CA VAL A 311 18.27 10.52 -2.19
C VAL A 311 18.86 11.77 -1.58
#